data_AF-A0A358B1N2-F1
#
_entry.id   AF-A0A358B1N2-F1
#
_cell.length_a   1.000
_cell.length_b   1.000
_cell.length_c   1.000
_cell.angle_alpha   90.00
_cell.angle_beta   90.00
_cell.angle_gamma   90.00
#
_symmetry.space_group_name_H-M   'P 1'
#
loop_
_entity.id
_entity.type
_entity.pdbx_description
1 polymer ?
#
loop_
_entity_poly.entity_id
_entity_poly.type
_entity_poly.pdbx_seq_one_letter_code
_entity_poly.pdbx_strand_id
1 'polypeptide(L)'
;RDPIARNGDALGGTMFAVARFEADFPIGLPEEYGINGGIFADFGSVWKLDWPAGYDPVDDDFHLRSSIGISLFWDTPIGPLRFNFAKALAKEDYDREQVFDLTVSTTF
;
A
#
# COMPACT_ATOMS: atom_id res chain seq x y z
N ARG A 1 9.82 14.76 -1.23
CA ARG A 1 9.27 15.31 0.06
C ARG A 1 10.03 16.59 0.43
N ASP A 2 9.50 17.47 1.29
CA ASP A 2 10.25 18.60 1.88
C ASP A 2 11.09 18.08 3.08
N PRO A 3 12.43 18.08 3.01
CA PRO A 3 13.29 17.54 4.05
C PRO A 3 13.51 18.47 5.26
N ILE A 4 13.01 19.72 5.24
CA ILE A 4 13.29 20.74 6.27
C ILE A 4 12.01 21.16 7.02
N ALA A 5 10.83 20.92 6.47
CA ALA A 5 9.58 21.08 7.21
C ALA A 5 9.51 20.15 8.43
N ARG A 6 9.18 20.69 9.61
CA ARG A 6 9.01 19.93 10.88
C ARG A 6 8.04 18.73 10.78
N ASN A 7 7.21 18.67 9.74
CA ASN A 7 6.23 17.60 9.54
C ASN A 7 6.70 16.49 8.59
N GLY A 8 7.75 16.70 7.78
CA GLY A 8 8.20 15.73 6.78
C GLY A 8 7.05 15.24 5.90
N ASP A 9 6.13 16.12 5.49
CA ASP A 9 4.89 15.72 4.83
C ASP A 9 5.12 15.29 3.38
N ALA A 10 4.32 14.32 2.91
CA ALA A 10 4.31 13.90 1.52
C ALA A 10 3.73 15.02 0.65
N LEU A 11 4.56 15.58 -0.24
CA LEU A 11 4.12 16.59 -1.22
C LEU A 11 3.43 15.96 -2.44
N GLY A 12 3.46 14.63 -2.56
CA GLY A 12 2.93 13.88 -3.69
C GLY A 12 3.84 13.96 -4.92
N GLY A 13 3.25 13.75 -6.09
CA GLY A 13 3.89 13.86 -7.39
C GLY A 13 2.83 13.87 -8.49
N THR A 14 3.18 14.40 -9.66
CA THR A 14 2.27 14.48 -10.82
C THR A 14 2.34 13.23 -11.69
N MET A 15 3.33 12.38 -11.47
CA MET A 15 3.47 11.08 -12.13
C MET A 15 3.48 9.95 -11.11
N PHE A 16 2.85 8.83 -11.46
CA PHE A 16 2.86 7.62 -10.65
C PHE A 16 2.85 6.37 -11.52
N ALA A 17 3.40 5.28 -10.99
CA ALA A 17 3.32 3.95 -11.55
C ALA A 17 3.16 2.95 -10.42
N VAL A 18 2.24 2.01 -10.57
CA VAL A 18 1.97 0.94 -9.60
C VAL A 18 1.77 -0.38 -10.33
N ALA A 19 2.37 -1.44 -9.81
CA ALA A 19 2.14 -2.82 -10.22
C ALA A 19 1.85 -3.65 -8.97
N ARG A 20 0.80 -4.47 -9.04
CA ARG A 20 0.38 -5.37 -7.98
C ARG A 20 0.19 -6.77 -8.54
N PHE A 21 0.80 -7.74 -7.89
CA PHE A 21 0.60 -9.15 -8.16
C PHE A 21 -0.06 -9.77 -6.93
N GLU A 22 -1.19 -10.44 -7.12
CA GLU A 22 -1.96 -11.05 -6.04
C GLU A 22 -2.42 -12.45 -6.46
N ALA A 23 -2.39 -13.38 -5.51
CA ALA A 23 -2.93 -14.71 -5.68
C ALA A 23 -3.76 -15.06 -4.44
N ASP A 24 -5.01 -15.46 -4.66
CA ASP A 24 -5.91 -15.98 -3.65
C ASP A 24 -5.98 -17.52 -3.71
N PHE A 25 -6.22 -18.14 -2.56
CA PHE A 25 -6.33 -19.60 -2.45
C PHE A 25 -7.17 -20.01 -1.23
N PRO A 26 -7.85 -21.17 -1.29
CA PRO A 26 -8.53 -21.73 -0.14
C PRO A 26 -7.51 -22.16 0.93
N ILE A 27 -7.82 -21.92 2.20
CA ILE A 27 -6.93 -22.26 3.33
C ILE A 27 -7.32 -23.55 4.05
N GLY A 28 -8.19 -24.37 3.43
CA GLY A 28 -8.65 -25.65 3.96
C GLY A 28 -9.79 -25.57 4.98
N LEU A 29 -10.37 -24.38 5.15
CA LEU A 29 -11.61 -24.22 5.90
C LEU A 29 -12.82 -24.59 5.02
N PRO A 30 -13.92 -25.09 5.61
CA PRO A 30 -15.19 -25.22 4.92
C PRO A 30 -15.60 -23.92 4.21
N GLU A 31 -16.03 -24.03 2.96
CA GLU A 31 -16.41 -22.90 2.11
C GLU A 31 -17.56 -22.08 2.73
N GLU A 32 -18.41 -22.71 3.55
CA GLU A 32 -19.49 -22.06 4.31
C GLU A 32 -19.02 -20.95 5.26
N TYR A 33 -17.74 -20.94 5.66
CA TYR A 33 -17.19 -19.85 6.46
C TYR A 33 -16.81 -18.61 5.63
N GLY A 34 -16.71 -18.74 4.30
CA GLY A 34 -16.35 -17.64 3.41
C GLY A 34 -14.94 -17.10 3.68
N ILE A 35 -14.01 -17.95 4.15
CA ILE A 35 -12.65 -17.54 4.51
C ILE A 35 -11.65 -18.06 3.48
N ASN A 36 -10.96 -17.13 2.82
CA ASN A 36 -9.88 -17.42 1.88
C ASN A 36 -8.58 -16.74 2.30
N GLY A 37 -7.46 -17.31 1.87
CA GLY A 37 -6.14 -16.72 2.04
C GLY A 37 -5.67 -16.07 0.75
N GLY A 38 -4.64 -15.24 0.86
CA GLY A 38 -3.94 -14.72 -0.30
C GLY A 38 -2.52 -14.30 0.03
N ILE A 39 -1.74 -14.12 -1.03
CA ILE A 39 -0.43 -13.49 -1.00
C ILE A 39 -0.40 -12.37 -2.02
N PHE A 40 0.39 -11.34 -1.75
CA PHE A 40 0.57 -10.24 -2.70
C PHE A 40 2.00 -9.70 -2.69
N ALA A 41 2.36 -9.07 -3.80
CA ALA A 41 3.57 -8.28 -3.98
C ALA A 41 3.21 -6.99 -4.69
N ASP A 42 3.58 -5.85 -4.09
CA ASP A 42 3.31 -4.52 -4.62
C ASP A 42 4.61 -3.81 -4.97
N PHE A 43 4.57 -3.04 -6.05
CA PHE A 43 5.65 -2.19 -6.52
C PHE A 43 5.04 -0.84 -6.92
N GLY A 44 5.60 0.26 -6.45
CA GLY A 44 5.04 1.58 -6.73
C GLY A 44 6.03 2.71 -6.61
N SER A 45 5.80 3.77 -7.37
CA SER A 45 6.56 5.02 -7.27
C SER A 45 5.64 6.19 -7.61
N VAL A 46 5.90 7.32 -6.94
CA VAL A 46 5.29 8.63 -7.21
C VAL A 46 6.44 9.62 -7.31
N TRP A 47 6.50 10.39 -8.39
CA TRP A 47 7.60 11.29 -8.69
C TRP A 47 7.13 12.53 -9.47
N LYS A 48 8.07 13.44 -9.72
CA LYS A 48 7.89 14.73 -10.42
C LYS A 48 6.98 15.72 -9.70
N LEU A 49 7.49 16.91 -9.42
CA LEU A 49 6.68 18.05 -8.97
C LEU A 49 6.69 19.15 -10.04
N ASP A 50 5.52 19.59 -10.49
CA ASP A 50 5.42 20.69 -11.47
C ASP A 50 5.75 22.07 -10.86
N TRP A 51 5.79 22.16 -9.53
CA TRP A 51 6.23 23.34 -8.78
C TRP A 51 7.13 22.92 -7.61
N PRO A 52 8.45 22.84 -7.78
CA PRO A 52 9.35 22.66 -6.64
C PRO A 52 9.07 23.80 -5.65
N ALA A 53 8.59 23.45 -4.47
CA ALA A 53 8.06 24.39 -3.50
C ALA A 53 9.18 25.33 -2.99
N GLY A 54 9.32 26.50 -3.60
CA GLY A 54 10.14 27.59 -3.04
C GLY A 54 11.65 27.32 -3.02
N TYR A 55 12.34 28.02 -2.11
CA TYR A 55 13.80 28.16 -2.05
C TYR A 55 14.58 26.87 -1.69
N ASP A 56 13.90 25.77 -1.36
CA ASP A 56 14.52 24.56 -0.83
C ASP A 56 14.45 23.38 -1.83
N PRO A 57 15.50 22.55 -1.92
CA PRO A 57 15.51 21.39 -2.78
C PRO A 57 14.50 20.35 -2.29
N VAL A 58 13.48 20.10 -3.11
CA VAL A 58 12.50 19.02 -2.91
C VAL A 58 12.98 17.80 -3.69
N ASP A 59 13.03 16.64 -3.02
CA ASP A 59 13.26 15.35 -3.69
C ASP A 59 11.99 14.96 -4.48
N ASP A 60 12.09 15.01 -5.81
CA ASP A 60 11.06 14.66 -6.80
C ASP A 60 11.51 13.55 -7.77
N ASP A 61 12.60 12.87 -7.44
CA ASP A 61 13.16 11.76 -8.22
C ASP A 61 12.31 10.49 -8.14
N PHE A 62 12.55 9.57 -9.07
CA PHE A 62 11.89 8.27 -9.10
C PHE A 62 12.48 7.34 -8.03
N HIS A 63 11.69 7.03 -7.00
CA HIS A 63 12.04 6.06 -5.96
C HIS A 63 11.05 4.90 -5.91
N LEU A 64 11.52 3.71 -6.32
CA LEU A 64 10.70 2.49 -6.35
C LEU A 64 10.53 1.93 -4.94
N ARG A 65 9.29 1.94 -4.46
CA ARG A 65 8.87 1.28 -3.22
C ARG A 65 8.31 -0.09 -3.55
N SER A 66 8.57 -1.07 -2.69
CA SER A 66 8.01 -2.42 -2.86
C SER A 66 7.68 -3.08 -1.53
N SER A 67 6.70 -3.97 -1.56
CA SER A 67 6.27 -4.73 -0.40
C SER A 67 5.81 -6.13 -0.80
N ILE A 68 5.82 -7.04 0.16
CA ILE A 68 5.20 -8.36 0.05
C ILE A 68 4.29 -8.57 1.25
N GLY A 69 3.23 -9.36 1.09
CA GLY A 69 2.32 -9.60 2.19
C GLY A 69 1.41 -10.81 2.01
N ILE A 70 0.67 -11.08 3.08
CA ILE A 70 -0.40 -12.06 3.13
C ILE A 70 -1.74 -11.35 3.33
N SER A 71 -2.79 -11.95 2.79
CA SER A 71 -4.16 -11.48 2.91
C SER A 71 -5.03 -12.56 3.55
N LEU A 72 -5.97 -12.16 4.40
CA LEU A 72 -7.10 -12.97 4.81
C LEU A 72 -8.37 -12.29 4.30
N PHE A 73 -9.16 -13.02 3.54
CA PHE A 73 -10.46 -12.58 3.03
C PHE A 73 -11.54 -13.30 3.84
N TRP A 74 -12.53 -12.55 4.31
CA TRP A 74 -13.63 -13.10 5.08
C TRP A 74 -14.95 -12.47 4.65
N ASP A 75 -15.79 -13.28 4.02
CA ASP A 75 -17.15 -12.89 3.67
C ASP A 75 -18.04 -12.97 4.92
N THR A 76 -18.46 -11.80 5.40
CA THR A 76 -19.30 -11.69 6.61
C THR A 76 -20.71 -11.22 6.26
N PRO A 77 -21.70 -11.38 7.18
CA PRO A 77 -23.06 -10.88 6.96
C PRO A 77 -23.17 -9.37 6.73
N ILE A 78 -22.16 -8.59 7.15
CA ILE A 78 -22.12 -7.13 7.00
C ILE A 78 -21.30 -6.68 5.77
N GLY A 79 -20.68 -7.61 5.04
CA GLY A 79 -19.87 -7.37 3.85
C GLY A 79 -18.52 -8.10 3.86
N PRO A 80 -17.80 -8.14 2.73
CA PRO A 80 -16.46 -8.70 2.67
C PRO A 80 -15.46 -7.90 3.50
N LEU A 81 -14.72 -8.60 4.35
CA LEU A 81 -13.59 -8.08 5.12
C LEU A 81 -12.29 -8.55 4.50
N ARG A 82 -11.30 -7.65 4.43
CA ARG A 82 -9.95 -7.96 3.97
C ARG A 82 -8.94 -7.50 5.00
N PHE A 83 -8.15 -8.44 5.50
CA PHE A 83 -7.04 -8.19 6.41
C PHE A 83 -5.74 -8.38 5.65
N ASN A 84 -4.92 -7.33 5.55
CA ASN A 84 -3.61 -7.41 4.90
C ASN A 84 -2.50 -7.27 5.93
N PHE A 85 -1.49 -8.12 5.84
CA PHE A 85 -0.25 -8.00 6.58
C PHE A 85 0.90 -7.86 5.60
N ALA A 86 1.58 -6.72 5.61
CA ALA A 86 2.61 -6.37 4.64
C ALA A 86 3.96 -6.12 5.33
N LYS A 87 5.03 -6.45 4.60
CA LYS A 87 6.39 -6.06 4.93
C LYS A 87 6.97 -5.25 3.77
N ALA A 88 7.48 -4.06 4.07
CA ALA A 88 8.23 -3.27 3.10
C ALA A 88 9.56 -3.96 2.76
N LEU A 89 9.84 -4.09 1.45
CA LEU A 89 11.10 -4.62 0.92
C LEU A 89 12.03 -3.49 0.46
N ALA A 90 11.47 -2.50 -0.24
CA ALA A 90 12.16 -1.27 -0.61
C ALA A 90 11.35 -0.08 -0.09
N LYS A 91 12.00 0.75 0.72
CA LYS A 91 11.45 1.96 1.35
C LYS A 91 12.54 3.00 1.49
N GLU A 92 12.13 4.25 1.59
CA GLU A 92 13.02 5.33 1.97
C GLU A 92 13.05 5.52 3.50
N ASP A 93 14.13 6.10 4.02
CA ASP A 93 14.31 6.32 5.47
C ASP A 93 13.19 7.18 6.09
N TYR A 94 12.55 7.99 5.26
CA TYR A 94 11.45 8.88 5.62
C TYR A 94 10.05 8.28 5.37
N ASP A 95 9.95 7.06 4.82
CA ASP A 95 8.69 6.40 4.58
C ASP A 95 8.07 5.87 5.89
N ARG A 96 6.75 6.04 6.05
CA ARG A 96 6.00 5.51 7.19
C ARG A 96 5.44 4.14 6.83
N GLU A 97 5.89 3.10 7.53
CA GLU A 97 5.42 1.74 7.31
C GLU A 97 4.05 1.50 7.97
N GLN A 98 3.15 0.86 7.23
CA GLN A 98 1.91 0.31 7.75
C GLN A 98 1.93 -1.21 7.56
N VAL A 99 2.12 -1.94 8.67
CA VAL A 99 2.27 -3.40 8.66
C VAL A 99 0.93 -4.12 8.52
N PHE A 100 -0.17 -3.49 8.97
CA PHE A 100 -1.50 -4.06 8.97
C PHE A 100 -2.53 -3.10 8.38
N ASP A 101 -3.44 -3.64 7.59
CA ASP A 101 -4.59 -2.93 7.03
C ASP A 101 -5.86 -3.76 7.12
N LEU A 102 -6.97 -3.10 7.46
CA LEU A 102 -8.31 -3.67 7.44
C LEU A 102 -9.18 -2.85 6.49
N THR A 103 -9.65 -3.50 5.43
CA THR A 103 -10.61 -2.94 4.48
C THR A 103 -11.97 -3.59 4.67
N VAL A 104 -13.02 -2.77 4.74
CA VAL A 104 -14.42 -3.20 4.80
C VAL A 104 -15.11 -2.69 3.54
N SER A 105 -15.69 -3.60 2.75
CA SER A 105 -16.43 -3.25 1.54
C SER A 105 -17.91 -3.57 1.70
N THR A 106 -18.77 -2.67 1.22
CA THR A 106 -20.22 -2.89 1.13
C THR A 106 -20.61 -3.12 -0.33
N THR A 107 -21.22 -4.26 -0.64
CA THR A 107 -21.87 -4.50 -1.93
C THR A 107 -23.33 -4.05 -1.83
N PHE A 108 -23.73 -3.06 -2.64
CA PHE A 108 -25.13 -2.59 -2.76
C PHE A 108 -25.79 -3.13 -4.02
#